data_AF-A0A8B9AVU2-F1
#
_entry.id   AF-A0A8B9AVU2-F1
#
_cell.length_a   1.000
_cell.length_b   1.000
_cell.length_c   1.000
_cell.angle_alpha   90.00
_cell.angle_beta   90.00
_cell.angle_gamma   90.00
#
_symmetry.space_group_name_H-M   'P 1'
#
loop_
_entity.id
_entity.type
_entity.pdbx_description
1 polymer ?
#
loop_
_entity_poly.entity_id
_entity_poly.type
_entity_poly.pdbx_seq_one_letter_code
_entity_poly.pdbx_strand_id
1 'polypeptide(L)'
;MFSPSFSSESSFLGFFGDKDQPAARILELCILHLAMAEVTVLGTRHQIVINEAVDLAKRFYDGCAPRIINGCLWTFVKDFSAMDAVQSLDHQKLEI
;
A
#
# COMPACT_ATOMS: atom_id res chain seq x y z
N MET A 1 -7.13 -16.65 -12.18
CA MET A 1 -6.06 -15.63 -12.18
C MET A 1 -6.73 -14.28 -11.99
N PHE A 2 -6.90 -13.88 -10.73
CA PHE A 2 -7.53 -12.61 -10.39
C PHE A 2 -6.46 -11.52 -10.47
N SER A 3 -6.58 -10.64 -11.47
CA SER A 3 -5.89 -9.37 -11.48
C SER A 3 -6.86 -8.34 -10.90
N PRO A 4 -6.70 -7.87 -9.65
CA PRO A 4 -7.42 -6.68 -9.24
C PRO A 4 -6.76 -5.51 -9.97
N SER A 5 -7.53 -4.88 -10.86
CA SER A 5 -7.13 -3.65 -11.54
C SER A 5 -6.79 -2.59 -10.49
N PHE A 6 -5.49 -2.39 -10.26
CA PHE A 6 -4.96 -1.48 -9.27
C PHE A 6 -5.11 -0.04 -9.77
N SER A 7 -6.32 0.51 -9.62
CA SER A 7 -6.66 1.86 -10.09
C SER A 7 -5.99 2.99 -9.29
N SER A 8 -5.08 2.67 -8.35
CA SER A 8 -4.38 3.61 -7.47
C SER A 8 -2.88 3.76 -7.80
N GLU A 9 -2.42 3.29 -8.96
CA GLU A 9 -1.02 3.56 -9.38
C GLU A 9 -0.81 5.05 -9.74
N SER A 10 -1.86 5.73 -10.20
CA SER A 10 -1.80 7.12 -10.69
C SER A 10 -1.69 8.17 -9.58
N SER A 11 -2.21 7.91 -8.38
CA SER A 11 -2.00 8.79 -7.21
C SER A 11 -0.62 8.59 -6.56
N PHE A 12 -0.02 7.42 -6.79
CA PHE A 12 1.21 6.99 -6.16
C PHE A 12 2.46 7.62 -6.79
N LEU A 13 2.46 7.75 -8.13
CA LEU A 13 3.57 8.32 -8.88
C LEU A 13 3.78 9.83 -8.60
N GLY A 14 2.73 10.54 -8.17
CA GLY A 14 2.75 11.98 -7.93
C GLY A 14 3.33 12.41 -6.58
N PHE A 15 3.45 11.48 -5.62
CA PHE A 15 3.85 11.81 -4.24
C PHE A 15 5.35 11.65 -3.96
N PHE A 16 6.07 10.90 -4.80
CA PHE A 16 7.53 10.77 -4.66
C PHE A 16 8.20 12.05 -5.15
N GLY A 17 8.58 12.88 -4.19
CA GLY A 17 9.20 14.19 -4.38
C GLY A 17 10.69 14.16 -4.13
N ASP A 18 11.46 13.59 -5.04
CA ASP A 18 12.84 14.03 -5.32
C ASP A 18 13.22 13.58 -6.73
N LYS A 19 13.60 14.50 -7.62
CA LYS A 19 13.95 14.17 -9.02
C LYS A 19 15.42 13.79 -9.16
N ASP A 20 16.23 13.97 -8.12
CA ASP A 20 17.68 13.91 -8.19
C ASP A 20 18.27 12.58 -7.68
N GLN A 21 17.46 11.73 -7.03
CA GLN A 21 17.88 10.37 -6.61
C GLN A 21 16.90 9.27 -7.08
N PRO A 22 17.06 8.74 -8.30
CA PRO A 22 16.18 7.71 -8.85
C PRO A 22 16.26 6.38 -8.08
N ALA A 23 17.42 6.07 -7.48
CA ALA A 23 17.61 4.86 -6.69
C ALA A 23 16.76 4.86 -5.40
N ALA A 24 16.61 6.03 -4.77
CA ALA A 24 15.78 6.18 -3.58
C ALA A 24 14.31 5.91 -3.91
N ARG A 25 13.79 6.46 -5.03
CA ARG A 25 12.40 6.22 -5.46
C ARG A 25 12.09 4.76 -5.73
N ILE A 26 13.01 4.04 -6.38
CA ILE A 26 12.77 2.64 -6.77
C ILE A 26 12.55 1.79 -5.52
N LEU A 27 13.43 1.92 -4.54
CA LEU A 27 13.33 1.15 -3.32
C LEU A 27 12.07 1.55 -2.51
N GLU A 28 11.55 2.79 -2.62
CA GLU A 28 10.40 3.28 -1.83
C GLU A 28 9.13 2.64 -2.39
N LEU A 29 9.05 2.60 -3.72
CA LEU A 29 8.05 1.86 -4.48
C LEU A 29 8.13 0.37 -4.17
N CYS A 30 9.33 -0.22 -4.08
CA CYS A 30 9.50 -1.64 -3.76
C CYS A 30 8.96 -1.99 -2.37
N ILE A 31 9.34 -1.25 -1.33
CA ILE A 31 8.88 -1.49 0.05
C ILE A 31 7.37 -1.39 0.11
N LEU A 32 6.82 -0.38 -0.56
CA LEU A 32 5.41 -0.11 -0.49
C LEU A 32 4.57 -1.13 -1.28
N HIS A 33 5.01 -1.53 -2.48
CA HIS A 33 4.38 -2.63 -3.21
C HIS A 33 4.43 -3.94 -2.43
N LEU A 34 5.54 -4.24 -1.77
CA LEU A 34 5.68 -5.45 -0.97
C LEU A 34 4.69 -5.45 0.20
N ALA A 35 4.57 -4.33 0.90
CA ALA A 35 3.59 -4.15 1.98
C ALA A 35 2.14 -4.25 1.49
N MET A 36 1.79 -3.66 0.35
CA MET A 36 0.43 -3.76 -0.21
C MET A 36 0.11 -5.17 -0.70
N ALA A 37 1.07 -5.87 -1.31
CA ALA A 37 0.93 -7.27 -1.70
C ALA A 37 0.71 -8.15 -0.46
N GLU A 38 1.44 -7.92 0.62
CA GLU A 38 1.27 -8.68 1.86
C GLU A 38 -0.09 -8.44 2.53
N VAL A 39 -0.56 -7.19 2.56
CA VAL A 39 -1.91 -6.86 3.04
C VAL A 39 -3.00 -7.55 2.22
N THR A 40 -2.89 -7.51 0.89
CA THR A 40 -3.94 -8.01 -0.01
C THR A 40 -3.95 -9.53 -0.17
N VAL A 41 -2.77 -10.16 -0.17
CA VAL A 41 -2.63 -11.60 -0.46
C VAL A 41 -2.61 -12.43 0.82
N LEU A 42 -1.96 -11.94 1.88
CA LEU A 42 -1.74 -12.71 3.11
C LEU A 42 -2.73 -12.35 4.23
N GLY A 43 -3.46 -11.24 4.11
CA GLY A 43 -4.47 -10.82 5.11
C GLY A 43 -3.88 -10.60 6.50
N THR A 44 -2.60 -10.24 6.56
CA THR A 44 -1.89 -9.98 7.83
C THR A 44 -2.40 -8.70 8.47
N ARG A 45 -2.23 -8.54 9.79
CA ARG A 45 -2.68 -7.34 10.49
C ARG A 45 -1.97 -6.11 9.91
N HIS A 46 -2.73 -5.21 9.31
CA HIS A 46 -2.24 -3.98 8.66
C HIS A 46 -1.23 -3.19 9.49
N GLN A 47 -1.44 -3.09 10.81
CA GLN A 47 -0.53 -2.38 11.72
C GLN A 47 0.87 -2.98 11.77
N ILE A 48 0.99 -4.31 11.66
CA ILE A 48 2.30 -4.99 11.67
C ILE A 48 3.03 -4.68 10.36
N VAL A 49 2.35 -4.86 9.22
CA VAL A 49 2.93 -4.60 7.90
C VAL A 49 3.39 -3.15 7.76
N ILE A 50 2.60 -2.18 8.24
CA ILE A 50 2.97 -0.77 8.24
C ILE A 50 4.20 -0.53 9.12
N ASN A 51 4.25 -1.09 10.32
CA ASN A 51 5.38 -0.90 11.23
C ASN A 51 6.68 -1.50 10.68
N GLU A 52 6.63 -2.70 10.10
CA GLU A 52 7.79 -3.35 9.48
C GLU A 52 8.27 -2.58 8.25
N ALA A 53 7.35 -2.11 7.39
CA ALA A 53 7.69 -1.30 6.23
C ALA A 53 8.34 0.04 6.64
N VAL A 54 7.86 0.68 7.70
CA VAL A 54 8.42 1.91 8.24
C VAL A 54 9.78 1.67 8.92
N ASP A 55 9.98 0.56 9.63
CA ASP A 55 11.28 0.21 10.21
C ASP A 55 12.32 -0.09 9.11
N LEU A 56 11.91 -0.82 8.06
CA LEU A 56 12.72 -1.07 6.88
C LEU A 56 13.12 0.24 6.20
N ALA A 57 12.17 1.16 6.04
CA ALA A 57 12.44 2.48 5.49
C ALA A 57 13.47 3.25 6.33
N LYS A 58 13.36 3.26 7.66
CA LYS A 58 14.35 3.92 8.52
C LYS A 58 15.76 3.33 8.41
N ARG A 59 15.90 2.05 8.09
CA ARG A 59 17.20 1.38 7.94
C ARG A 59 17.86 1.66 6.60
N PHE A 60 17.07 1.75 5.53
CA PHE A 60 17.59 1.90 4.16
C PHE A 60 17.52 3.34 3.63
N TYR A 61 16.76 4.21 4.27
CA TYR A 61 16.57 5.60 3.87
C TYR A 61 16.90 6.58 4.96
N ASP A 62 17.59 7.64 4.56
CA ASP A 62 17.72 8.85 5.36
C ASP A 62 16.77 9.93 4.79
N GLY A 63 15.97 10.57 5.65
CA GLY A 63 15.02 11.62 5.25
C GLY A 63 13.53 11.29 5.41
N CYS A 64 12.71 11.76 4.47
CA CYS A 64 11.24 11.77 4.57
C CYS A 64 10.54 10.44 4.19
N ALA A 65 11.26 9.47 3.63
CA ALA A 65 10.74 8.18 3.18
C ALA A 65 9.82 7.45 4.19
N PRO A 66 10.18 7.29 5.49
CA PRO A 66 9.30 6.61 6.46
C PRO A 66 7.96 7.34 6.69
N ARG A 67 7.92 8.67 6.54
CA ARG A 67 6.66 9.43 6.62
C ARG A 67 5.78 9.21 5.39
N ILE A 68 6.40 9.18 4.21
CA ILE A 68 5.71 8.91 2.94
C ILE A 68 5.08 7.52 2.99
N ILE A 69 5.88 6.50 3.33
CA ILE A 69 5.43 5.11 3.40
C ILE A 69 4.27 4.95 4.39
N ASN A 70 4.38 5.54 5.58
CA ASN A 70 3.30 5.46 6.57
C ASN A 70 2.00 6.10 6.06
N GLY A 71 2.05 7.31 5.50
CA GLY A 71 0.87 8.02 5.00
C GLY A 71 0.19 7.29 3.84
N CYS A 72 0.99 6.77 2.91
CA CYS A 72 0.49 6.03 1.78
C CYS A 72 -0.13 4.69 2.17
N LEU A 73 0.53 3.90 3.03
CA LEU A 73 -0.02 2.62 3.47
C LEU A 73 -1.30 2.80 4.29
N TRP A 74 -1.39 3.84 5.12
CA TRP A 74 -2.63 4.11 5.87
C TRP A 74 -3.81 4.44 4.95
N THR A 75 -3.54 5.24 3.92
CA THR A 75 -4.55 5.57 2.88
C THR A 75 -4.97 4.31 2.13
N PHE A 76 -3.99 3.50 1.70
CA PHE A 76 -4.26 2.22 1.04
C PHE A 76 -5.12 1.28 1.90
N VAL A 77 -4.79 1.11 3.18
CA VAL A 77 -5.55 0.24 4.09
C VAL A 77 -6.96 0.76 4.34
N LYS A 78 -7.13 2.09 4.44
CA LYS A 78 -8.45 2.71 4.57
C LYS A 78 -9.31 2.44 3.33
N ASP A 79 -8.74 2.60 2.14
CA ASP A 79 -9.43 2.33 0.87
C ASP A 79 -9.70 0.83 0.69
N PHE A 80 -8.76 -0.03 1.08
CA PHE A 80 -8.92 -1.48 1.03
C PHE A 80 -10.02 -1.96 1.99
N SER A 81 -10.07 -1.46 3.22
CA SER A 81 -11.16 -1.75 4.16
C SER A 81 -12.52 -1.24 3.66
N ALA A 82 -12.54 -0.11 2.93
CA ALA A 82 -13.77 0.37 2.30
C ALA A 82 -14.20 -0.53 1.13
N MET A 83 -13.26 -1.09 0.36
CA MET A 83 -13.54 -2.02 -0.73
C MET A 83 -13.99 -3.41 -0.22
N ASP A 84 -13.38 -3.92 0.85
CA ASP A 84 -13.76 -5.20 1.49
C ASP A 84 -15.20 -5.13 2.03
N ALA A 85 -15.58 -3.98 2.63
CA ALA A 85 -16.96 -3.73 3.06
C ALA A 85 -17.95 -3.73 1.88
N VAL A 86 -17.56 -3.21 0.71
CA VAL A 86 -18.40 -3.22 -0.50
C VAL A 86 -18.52 -4.63 -1.09
N GLN A 87 -17.47 -5.45 -1.05
CA GLN A 87 -17.53 -6.85 -1.53
C GLN A 87 -18.43 -7.74 -0.67
N SER A 88 -18.65 -7.42 0.61
CA SER A 88 -19.58 -8.16 1.48
C SER A 88 -21.06 -7.94 1.14
N LEU A 89 -21.40 -6.91 0.34
CA LEU A 89 -22.79 -6.60 -0.05
C LEU A 89 -23.22 -7.28 -1.36
N ASP A 90 -22.29 -7.75 -2.20
CA ASP A 90 -22.63 -8.43 -3.46
C ASP A 90 -23.00 -9.92 -3.27
N HIS A 91 -22.71 -10.51 -2.11
CA HIS A 91 -23.06 -11.91 -1.81
C HIS A 91 -24.49 -12.11 -1.27
N GLN A 92 -25.27 -11.05 -1.01
CA GLN A 92 -26.65 -11.16 -0.49
C GLN A 92 -27.74 -10.78 -1.51
N LYS A 93 -27.45 -10.85 -2.82
CA LYS A 93 -28.46 -10.66 -3.88
C LYS A 93 -28.56 -11.84 -4.86
N LEU A 94 -28.33 -13.06 -4.38
CA LEU A 94 -28.63 -14.30 -5.10
C LEU A 94 -29.08 -15.40 -4.14
N GLU A 95 -30.09 -15.14 -3.32
CA GLU A 95 -31.05 -16.19 -2.97
C GLU A 95 -32.45 -15.63 -3.26
N ILE A 96 -33.09 -16.30 -4.21
CA ILE A 96 -34.46 -16.07 -4.71
C ILE A 96 -35.45 -16.43 -3.61
#